data_AF-A0A1G7EIA3-F1
#
_entry.id   AF-A0A1G7EIA3-F1
#
_cell.length_a   1.000
_cell.length_b   1.000
_cell.length_c   1.000
_cell.angle_alpha   90.00
_cell.angle_beta   90.00
_cell.angle_gamma   90.00
#
_symmetry.space_group_name_H-M   'P 1'
#
loop_
_entity.id
_entity.type
_entity.pdbx_description
1 polymer ?
#
loop_
_entity_poly.entity_id
_entity_poly.type
_entity_poly.pdbx_seq_one_letter_code
_entity_poly.pdbx_strand_id
1 'polypeptide(L)' 'MDEDGEEVLLIRTAMTKDTTENDFSGRFSGLTGRVRDALGEDRRGVFPVIRPIEAHA' A
#
# COMPACT_ATOMS: atom_id res chain seq x y z
N MET A 1 19.23 6.93 -1.89
CA MET A 1 18.17 7.92 -1.67
C MET A 1 17.68 8.26 -3.06
N ASP A 2 16.44 7.89 -3.37
CA ASP A 2 15.82 8.24 -4.64
C ASP A 2 15.84 9.78 -4.77
N GLU A 3 16.21 10.26 -5.95
CA GLU A 3 16.82 11.59 -6.17
C GLU A 3 15.82 12.77 -6.15
N ASP A 4 14.56 12.49 -5.78
CA ASP A 4 13.54 13.45 -5.40
C ASP A 4 13.11 13.08 -3.98
N GLY A 5 13.26 13.97 -3.01
CA GLY A 5 13.02 13.69 -1.58
C GLY A 5 11.57 13.41 -1.17
N GLU A 6 10.79 12.72 -1.99
CA GLU A 6 9.43 12.28 -1.70
C GLU A 6 9.47 11.09 -0.74
N GLU A 7 8.93 11.30 0.46
CA GLU A 7 8.83 10.25 1.47
C GLU A 7 7.76 9.22 1.02
N VAL A 8 8.18 7.99 0.75
CA VAL A 8 7.29 6.90 0.31
C VAL A 8 7.06 5.93 1.45
N LEU A 9 5.78 5.60 1.71
CA LEU A 9 5.41 4.55 2.66
C LEU A 9 5.09 3.26 1.91
N LEU A 10 6.00 2.28 1.94
CA LEU A 10 5.76 0.97 1.36
C LEU A 10 4.98 0.08 2.33
N ILE A 11 3.79 -0.35 1.93
CA ILE A 11 2.94 -1.29 2.66
C ILE A 11 2.96 -2.64 1.94
N ARG A 12 3.51 -3.66 2.60
CA ARG A 12 3.53 -5.03 2.08
C ARG A 12 2.35 -5.82 2.61
N THR A 13 1.52 -6.35 1.72
CA THR A 13 0.34 -7.14 2.08
C THR A 13 0.55 -8.59 1.69
N ALA A 14 0.60 -9.49 2.66
CA ALA A 14 0.61 -10.92 2.39
C ALA A 14 -0.79 -11.37 1.95
N MET A 15 -0.86 -12.06 0.83
CA MET A 15 -2.13 -12.55 0.27
C MET A 15 -2.15 -14.08 0.27
N THR A 16 -3.34 -14.67 0.46
CA THR A 16 -3.52 -16.11 0.24
C THR A 16 -3.28 -16.43 -1.23
N LYS A 17 -2.71 -17.62 -1.53
CA LYS A 17 -2.32 -18.03 -2.89
C LYS A 17 -3.45 -17.93 -3.92
N ASP A 18 -4.69 -18.05 -3.50
CA ASP A 18 -5.87 -17.98 -4.38
C ASP A 18 -6.32 -16.55 -4.71
N THR A 19 -5.60 -15.52 -4.23
CA THR A 19 -5.96 -14.12 -4.49
C THR A 19 -5.49 -13.70 -5.87
N THR A 20 -6.43 -13.33 -6.74
CA THR A 20 -6.12 -12.80 -8.07
C THR A 20 -5.81 -11.31 -8.04
N GLU A 21 -5.20 -10.77 -9.12
CA GLU A 21 -5.04 -9.31 -9.27
C GLU A 21 -6.37 -8.55 -9.21
N ASN A 22 -7.47 -9.19 -9.65
CA ASN A 22 -8.80 -8.60 -9.64
C ASN A 22 -9.41 -8.60 -8.22
N ASP A 23 -9.10 -9.61 -7.41
CA ASP A 23 -9.40 -9.59 -5.97
C ASP A 23 -8.60 -8.50 -5.26
N PHE A 24 -7.33 -8.28 -5.64
CA PHE A 24 -6.50 -7.24 -5.05
C PHE A 24 -7.06 -5.85 -5.33
N SER A 25 -7.36 -5.52 -6.59
CA SER A 25 -7.91 -4.21 -6.94
C SER A 25 -9.24 -3.93 -6.22
N GLY A 26 -10.12 -4.93 -6.12
CA GLY A 26 -11.41 -4.80 -5.44
C GLY A 26 -11.29 -4.68 -3.91
N ARG A 27 -10.49 -5.54 -3.27
CA ARG A 27 -10.35 -5.59 -1.80
C ARG A 27 -9.53 -4.44 -1.23
N PHE A 28 -8.54 -3.97 -1.99
CA PHE A 28 -7.63 -2.91 -1.57
C PHE A 28 -8.01 -1.55 -2.15
N SER A 29 -9.10 -1.49 -2.91
CA SER A 29 -9.75 -0.23 -3.30
C SER A 29 -10.01 0.60 -2.04
N GLY A 30 -9.43 1.80 -2.00
CA GLY A 30 -9.55 2.71 -0.87
C GLY A 30 -8.60 2.47 0.31
N LEU A 31 -7.76 1.42 0.30
CA LEU A 31 -6.75 1.24 1.37
C LEU A 31 -5.77 2.41 1.39
N THR A 32 -5.34 2.89 0.22
CA THR A 32 -4.52 4.12 0.10
C THR A 32 -5.19 5.30 0.82
N GLY A 33 -6.50 5.48 0.64
CA GLY A 33 -7.27 6.53 1.34
C GLY A 33 -7.24 6.37 2.85
N ARG A 34 -7.56 5.17 3.35
CA ARG A 34 -7.54 4.86 4.79
C ARG A 34 -6.16 5.05 5.43
N VAL A 35 -5.11 4.68 4.70
CA VAL A 35 -3.73 4.88 5.16
C VAL A 35 -3.42 6.37 5.26
N ARG A 36 -3.83 7.17 4.27
CA ARG A 36 -3.65 8.62 4.32
C ARG A 36 -4.41 9.26 5.47
N ASP A 37 -5.65 8.82 5.72
CA ASP A 37 -6.45 9.29 6.86
C ASP A 37 -5.78 8.95 8.20
N ALA A 38 -5.24 7.73 8.33
CA ALA A 38 -4.56 7.27 9.53
C ALA A 38 -3.19 7.93 9.76
N LEU A 39 -2.48 8.30 8.69
CA LEU A 39 -1.20 9.00 8.77
C LEU A 39 -1.35 10.44 9.28
N GLY A 40 -2.55 11.01 9.18
CA GLY A 40 -2.84 12.35 9.68
C GLY A 40 -2.17 13.47 8.87
N GLU A 41 -2.29 14.69 9.39
CA GLU A 41 -1.88 15.90 8.65
C GLU A 41 -0.36 16.01 8.47
N ASP A 42 0.42 15.54 9.46
CA ASP A 42 1.88 15.60 9.47
C ASP A 42 2.55 14.80 8.35
N ARG A 43 1.83 13.82 7.78
CA ARG A 43 2.33 12.91 6.74
C ARG A 43 1.50 12.94 5.46
N ARG A 44 0.76 14.03 5.21
CA ARG A 44 0.00 14.25 3.95
C ARG A 44 0.87 14.19 2.69
N GLY A 45 2.15 14.55 2.81
CA GLY A 45 3.13 14.48 1.72
C GLY A 45 3.66 13.07 1.44
N VAL A 46 3.29 12.09 2.26
CA VAL A 46 3.74 10.70 2.09
C VAL A 46 2.78 9.97 1.16
N PHE A 47 3.32 9.42 0.07
CA PHE A 47 2.52 8.60 -0.84
C PHE A 47 2.61 7.11 -0.44
N PRO A 48 1.51 6.47 -0.01
CA PRO A 48 1.54 5.06 0.33
C PRO A 48 1.49 4.18 -0.92
N VAL A 49 2.47 3.30 -1.05
CA VAL A 49 2.55 2.29 -2.11
C VAL A 49 2.21 0.93 -1.53
N ILE A 50 1.11 0.33 -1.97
CA ILE A 50 0.67 -0.99 -1.52
C ILE A 50 1.22 -2.03 -2.49
N ARG A 51 2.02 -2.97 -2.00
CA ARG A 51 2.57 -4.06 -2.79
C ARG A 51 2.13 -5.41 -2.22
N PRO A 52 1.43 -6.25 -3.00
CA PRO A 52 1.20 -7.62 -2.61
C PRO A 52 2.53 -8.37 -2.56
N ILE A 53 2.72 -9.16 -1.49
CA ILE A 53 3.79 -10.14 -1.41
C ILE A 53 3.14 -11.52 -1.46
N GLU A 54 3.67 -12.41 -2.30
CA GLU A 54 3.24 -13.80 -2.32
C GLU A 54 3.48 -14.40 -0.92
N ALA A 55 2.43 -14.93 -0.30
CA ALA A 55 2.61 -15.70 0.93
C ALA A 55 3.34 -16.99 0.56
N HIS A 56 4.65 -17.03 0.79
CA HIS A 56 5.40 -18.28 0.78
C HIS A 56 4.84 -19.16 1.90
N ALA A 57 4.19 -20.26 1.50
CA ALA A 57 3.99 -21.44 2.33
C ALA A 57 5.21 -22.34 2.19
#